data_AF-A0A961QTE8-F1
#
_entry.id   AF-A0A961QTE8-F1
#
_cell.length_a   1.000
_cell.length_b   1.000
_cell.length_c   1.000
_cell.angle_alpha   90.00
_cell.angle_beta   90.00
_cell.angle_gamma   90.00
#
_symmetry.space_group_name_H-M   'P 1'
#
loop_
_entity.id
_entity.type
_entity.pdbx_description
1 polymer ?
#
loop_
_entity_poly.entity_id
_entity_poly.type
_entity_poly.pdbx_seq_one_letter_code
_entity_poly.pdbx_strand_id
1 'polypeptide(L)'
;MNVALPPFKERARAALADRTLKLAIDRTTGTAEAKRAAAVAAFPEFDAARARGRAIKDHVIANLGHYLEMFERNATASGAHVHWAVDDAEARAIVTRLCLDAKAKVVTRSKSMLGEEIGLPHALADAGIERVETDLAEHIIQLAG
;
A
#
# COMPACT_ATOMS: atom_id res chain seq x y z
N MET A 1 17.78 9.98 -20.35
CA MET A 1 18.49 8.85 -21.00
C MET A 1 17.92 7.57 -20.42
N ASN A 2 17.26 6.75 -21.24
CA ASN A 2 16.72 5.46 -20.78
C ASN A 2 17.89 4.46 -20.76
N VAL A 3 18.55 4.30 -19.61
CA VAL A 3 19.65 3.33 -19.47
C VAL A 3 19.01 1.97 -19.25
N ALA A 4 19.03 1.13 -20.28
CA ALA A 4 18.57 -0.24 -20.16
C ALA A 4 19.37 -0.96 -19.07
N LEU A 5 18.69 -1.41 -18.01
CA LEU A 5 19.32 -2.13 -16.91
C LEU A 5 19.86 -3.49 -17.40
N PRO A 6 21.00 -3.97 -16.87
CA PRO A 6 21.52 -5.31 -17.19
C PRO A 6 20.48 -6.39 -16.88
N PRO A 7 20.51 -7.57 -17.54
CA PRO A 7 19.60 -8.67 -17.26
C PRO A 7 19.55 -9.03 -15.76
N PHE A 8 18.37 -9.43 -15.27
CA PHE A 8 18.16 -9.72 -13.84
C PHE A 8 19.24 -10.63 -13.22
N LYS A 9 19.63 -11.70 -13.93
CA LYS A 9 20.65 -12.66 -13.46
C LYS A 9 22.02 -12.00 -13.24
N GLU A 10 22.38 -11.02 -14.05
CA GLU A 10 23.65 -10.30 -13.90
C GLU A 10 23.59 -9.34 -12.72
N ARG A 11 22.48 -8.60 -12.58
CA ARG A 11 22.26 -7.72 -11.42
C ARG A 11 22.23 -8.50 -10.11
N ALA A 12 21.57 -9.65 -10.10
CA ALA A 12 21.52 -10.54 -8.93
C ALA A 12 22.91 -11.06 -8.56
N ARG A 13 23.73 -11.49 -9.55
CA ARG A 13 25.12 -11.89 -9.29
C ARG A 13 25.96 -10.75 -8.72
N ALA A 14 25.86 -9.55 -9.27
CA ALA A 14 26.58 -8.38 -8.77
C ALA A 14 26.15 -8.02 -7.33
N ALA A 15 24.85 -7.99 -7.06
CA ALA A 15 24.32 -7.74 -5.72
C ALA A 15 24.75 -8.80 -4.70
N LEU A 16 24.76 -10.08 -5.09
CA LEU A 16 25.25 -11.17 -4.24
C LEU A 16 26.77 -11.09 -4.02
N ALA A 17 27.53 -10.48 -4.91
CA ALA A 17 28.97 -10.26 -4.72
C ALA A 17 29.27 -9.03 -3.84
N ASP A 18 28.31 -8.11 -3.66
CA ASP A 18 28.48 -6.91 -2.87
C ASP A 18 28.45 -7.20 -1.35
N ARG A 19 29.62 -7.12 -0.73
CA ARG A 19 29.79 -7.33 0.72
C ARG A 19 29.10 -6.25 1.55
N THR A 20 29.11 -5.00 1.11
CA THR A 20 28.48 -3.89 1.83
C THR A 20 26.97 -4.08 1.85
N LEU A 21 26.40 -4.45 0.71
CA LEU A 21 24.98 -4.76 0.59
C LEU A 21 24.58 -5.92 1.52
N LYS A 22 25.35 -7.00 1.53
CA LYS A 22 25.12 -8.14 2.43
C LYS A 22 25.11 -7.73 3.89
N LEU A 23 26.15 -7.04 4.35
CA LEU A 23 26.24 -6.57 5.74
C LEU A 23 25.09 -5.65 6.12
N ALA A 24 24.66 -4.77 5.21
CA ALA A 24 23.54 -3.87 5.45
C ALA A 24 22.20 -4.62 5.58
N ILE A 25 21.95 -5.61 4.71
CA ILE A 25 20.76 -6.45 4.76
C ILE A 25 20.75 -7.29 6.04
N ASP A 26 21.84 -8.00 6.35
CA ASP A 26 21.95 -8.86 7.53
C ASP A 26 21.72 -8.07 8.82
N ARG A 27 22.34 -6.88 8.93
CA ARG A 27 22.15 -6.01 10.08
C ARG A 27 20.70 -5.57 10.22
N THR A 28 20.07 -5.14 9.13
CA THR A 28 18.71 -4.58 9.16
C THR A 28 17.69 -5.66 9.48
N THR A 29 17.77 -6.80 8.80
CA THR A 29 16.89 -7.95 9.00
C THR A 29 17.06 -8.53 10.40
N GLY A 30 18.30 -8.80 10.83
CA GLY A 30 18.59 -9.31 12.17
C GLY A 30 18.14 -8.36 13.28
N THR A 31 18.29 -7.04 13.09
CA THR A 31 17.77 -6.06 14.06
C THR A 31 16.24 -6.11 14.15
N ALA A 32 15.54 -6.21 13.02
CA ALA A 32 14.07 -6.31 13.00
C ALA A 32 13.58 -7.60 13.66
N GLU A 33 14.23 -8.74 13.37
CA GLU A 33 13.92 -10.03 13.98
C GLU A 33 14.13 -10.01 15.50
N ALA A 34 15.29 -9.51 15.96
CA ALA A 34 15.59 -9.41 17.39
C ALA A 34 14.60 -8.50 18.13
N LYS A 35 14.26 -7.33 17.56
CA LYS A 35 13.26 -6.43 18.14
C LYS A 35 11.87 -7.06 18.18
N ARG A 36 11.47 -7.77 17.12
CA ARG A 36 10.21 -8.51 17.09
C ARG A 36 10.18 -9.58 18.18
N ALA A 37 11.23 -10.39 18.29
CA ALA A 37 11.32 -11.45 19.29
C ALA A 37 11.21 -10.87 20.72
N ALA A 38 11.93 -9.79 21.00
CA ALA A 38 11.85 -9.09 22.29
C ALA A 38 10.43 -8.54 22.57
N ALA A 39 9.80 -7.90 21.58
CA ALA A 39 8.44 -7.38 21.74
C ALA A 39 7.40 -8.48 21.95
N VAL A 40 7.51 -9.60 21.25
CA VAL A 40 6.64 -10.77 21.44
C VAL A 40 6.87 -11.39 22.81
N ALA A 41 8.12 -11.57 23.24
CA ALA A 41 8.44 -12.11 24.56
C ALA A 41 7.95 -11.20 25.70
N ALA A 42 7.96 -9.87 25.49
CA ALA A 42 7.47 -8.90 26.44
C ALA A 42 5.93 -8.81 26.51
N PHE A 43 5.21 -9.52 25.63
CA PHE A 43 3.74 -9.57 25.61
C PHE A 43 3.25 -11.02 25.77
N PRO A 44 3.09 -11.51 27.01
CA PRO A 44 2.76 -12.92 27.30
C PRO A 44 1.50 -13.42 26.58
N GLU A 45 0.53 -12.55 26.35
CA GLU A 45 -0.74 -12.87 25.69
C GLU A 45 -0.70 -12.74 24.16
N PHE A 46 0.48 -12.59 23.55
CA PHE A 46 0.62 -12.30 22.12
C PHE A 46 -0.16 -13.26 21.22
N ASP A 47 -0.09 -14.58 21.47
CA ASP A 47 -0.82 -15.56 20.66
C ASP A 47 -2.34 -15.48 20.87
N ALA A 48 -2.80 -15.21 22.09
CA ALA A 48 -4.22 -14.97 22.37
C ALA A 48 -4.71 -13.67 21.68
N ALA A 49 -3.88 -12.62 21.69
CA ALA A 49 -4.17 -11.37 20.98
C ALA A 49 -4.24 -11.58 19.46
N ARG A 50 -3.35 -12.40 18.89
CA ARG A 50 -3.40 -12.79 17.47
C ARG A 50 -4.67 -13.57 17.14
N ALA A 51 -5.03 -14.56 17.96
CA ALA A 51 -6.25 -15.34 17.77
C ALA A 51 -7.50 -14.45 17.84
N ARG A 52 -7.55 -13.52 18.80
CA ARG A 52 -8.62 -12.53 18.92
C ARG A 52 -8.68 -11.62 17.70
N GLY A 53 -7.54 -11.08 17.26
CA GLY A 53 -7.46 -10.25 16.05
C GLY A 53 -7.96 -10.97 14.81
N ARG A 54 -7.63 -12.27 14.67
CA ARG A 54 -8.15 -13.12 13.60
C ARG A 54 -9.67 -13.28 13.70
N ALA A 55 -10.19 -13.62 14.88
CA ALA A 55 -11.63 -13.78 15.09
C ALA A 55 -12.42 -12.49 14.79
N ILE A 56 -11.88 -11.32 15.16
CA ILE A 56 -12.48 -10.02 14.81
C ILE A 56 -12.52 -9.83 13.29
N LYS A 57 -11.40 -10.10 12.58
CA LYS A 57 -11.37 -9.98 11.12
C LYS A 57 -12.37 -10.90 10.44
N ASP A 58 -12.43 -12.16 10.86
CA ASP A 58 -13.36 -13.15 10.32
C ASP A 58 -14.82 -12.70 10.55
N HIS A 59 -15.13 -12.19 11.75
CA HIS A 59 -16.44 -11.66 12.07
C HIS A 59 -16.80 -10.43 11.23
N VAL A 60 -15.86 -9.50 11.05
CA VAL A 60 -16.07 -8.29 10.22
C VAL A 60 -16.34 -8.67 8.77
N ILE A 61 -15.59 -9.62 8.20
CA ILE A 61 -15.80 -10.09 6.82
C ILE A 61 -17.16 -10.78 6.69
N ALA A 62 -17.54 -11.64 7.65
CA ALA A 62 -18.84 -12.31 7.65
C ALA A 62 -20.04 -11.33 7.77
N ASN A 63 -19.80 -10.15 8.33
CA ASN A 63 -20.83 -9.11 8.55
C ASN A 63 -20.48 -7.81 7.81
N LEU A 64 -19.80 -7.91 6.66
CA LEU A 64 -19.18 -6.76 6.01
C LEU A 64 -20.17 -5.63 5.70
N GLY A 65 -21.36 -5.95 5.21
CA GLY A 65 -22.39 -4.95 4.91
C GLY A 65 -22.74 -4.07 6.11
N HIS A 66 -22.93 -4.68 7.28
CA HIS A 66 -23.21 -3.94 8.52
C HIS A 66 -22.08 -2.99 8.90
N TYR A 67 -20.82 -3.46 8.80
CA TYR A 67 -19.67 -2.66 9.16
C TYR A 67 -19.35 -1.55 8.15
N LEU A 68 -19.64 -1.75 6.86
CA LEU A 68 -19.47 -0.69 5.87
C LEU A 68 -20.47 0.45 6.06
N GLU A 69 -21.75 0.15 6.33
CA GLU A 69 -22.74 1.18 6.67
C GLU A 69 -22.37 1.90 7.98
N MET A 70 -21.87 1.17 8.97
CA MET A 70 -21.39 1.77 10.22
C MET A 70 -20.18 2.69 9.97
N PHE A 71 -19.24 2.26 9.14
CA PHE A 71 -18.10 3.08 8.73
C PHE A 71 -18.57 4.34 8.03
N GLU A 72 -19.46 4.23 7.05
CA GLU A 72 -20.00 5.39 6.32
C GLU A 72 -20.65 6.39 7.27
N ARG A 73 -21.56 5.94 8.13
CA ARG A 73 -22.22 6.84 9.10
C ARG A 73 -21.21 7.59 9.97
N ASN A 74 -20.21 6.89 10.50
CA ASN A 74 -19.20 7.50 11.38
C ASN A 74 -18.22 8.41 10.63
N ALA A 75 -17.82 8.03 9.41
CA ALA A 75 -16.93 8.82 8.56
C ALA A 75 -17.64 10.11 8.13
N THR A 76 -18.89 10.04 7.69
CA THR A 76 -19.72 11.20 7.35
C THR A 76 -19.96 12.10 8.56
N ALA A 77 -20.25 11.53 9.74
CA ALA A 77 -20.36 12.30 10.97
C ALA A 77 -19.05 13.03 11.34
N SER A 78 -17.90 12.50 10.92
CA SER A 78 -16.58 13.11 11.10
C SER A 78 -16.19 14.10 9.99
N GLY A 79 -17.10 14.39 9.04
CA GLY A 79 -16.89 15.33 7.94
C GLY A 79 -16.30 14.73 6.66
N ALA A 80 -16.14 13.42 6.57
CA ALA A 80 -15.73 12.77 5.34
C ALA A 80 -16.90 12.62 4.36
N HIS A 81 -16.61 12.67 3.06
CA HIS A 81 -17.56 12.26 2.03
C HIS A 81 -17.21 10.84 1.58
N VAL A 82 -18.14 9.90 1.72
CA VAL A 82 -17.95 8.49 1.35
C VAL A 82 -18.53 8.27 -0.05
N HIS A 83 -17.73 7.67 -0.93
CA HIS A 83 -18.16 7.27 -2.26
C HIS A 83 -18.19 5.76 -2.34
N TRP A 84 -19.33 5.21 -2.74
CA TRP A 84 -19.48 3.80 -3.05
C TRP A 84 -19.19 3.55 -4.53
N ALA A 85 -18.53 2.44 -4.81
CA ALA A 85 -18.27 1.96 -6.14
C ALA A 85 -18.59 0.45 -6.18
N VAL A 86 -19.34 0.02 -7.19
CA VAL A 86 -19.70 -1.39 -7.38
C VAL A 86 -18.53 -2.20 -7.95
N ASP A 87 -17.64 -1.55 -8.70
CA ASP A 87 -16.50 -2.16 -9.35
C ASP A 87 -15.29 -1.22 -9.43
N ASP A 88 -14.21 -1.73 -10.00
CA ASP A 88 -12.95 -1.04 -10.21
C ASP A 88 -13.10 0.16 -11.18
N ALA A 89 -13.91 0.03 -12.22
CA ALA A 89 -14.14 1.08 -13.20
C ALA A 89 -14.85 2.30 -12.60
N GLU A 90 -15.89 2.07 -11.81
CA GLU A 90 -16.60 3.12 -11.09
C GLU A 90 -15.68 3.77 -10.04
N ALA A 91 -14.89 2.99 -9.30
CA ALA A 91 -13.94 3.52 -8.33
C ALA A 91 -12.91 4.46 -8.99
N ARG A 92 -12.31 4.03 -10.12
CA ARG A 92 -11.40 4.87 -10.91
C ARG A 92 -12.09 6.14 -11.40
N ALA A 93 -13.30 6.01 -11.96
CA ALA A 93 -14.04 7.15 -12.50
C ALA A 93 -14.38 8.19 -11.41
N ILE A 94 -14.78 7.75 -10.22
CA ILE A 94 -15.03 8.62 -9.07
C ILE A 94 -13.76 9.38 -8.70
N VAL A 95 -12.64 8.68 -8.48
CA VAL A 95 -11.39 9.33 -8.07
C VAL A 95 -10.90 10.31 -9.13
N THR A 96 -10.87 9.91 -10.41
CA THR A 96 -10.46 10.79 -11.52
C THR A 96 -11.34 12.03 -11.59
N ARG A 97 -12.67 11.88 -11.49
CA ARG A 97 -13.60 13.02 -11.47
C ARG A 97 -13.30 13.97 -10.32
N LEU A 98 -13.12 13.46 -9.10
CA LEU A 98 -12.80 14.28 -7.93
C LEU A 98 -11.52 15.10 -8.15
N CYS A 99 -10.49 14.49 -8.74
CA CYS A 99 -9.26 15.19 -9.08
C CYS A 99 -9.47 16.26 -10.15
N LEU A 100 -10.23 15.98 -11.20
CA LEU A 100 -10.54 16.93 -12.27
C LEU A 100 -11.37 18.12 -11.77
N ASP A 101 -12.39 17.85 -10.94
CA ASP A 101 -13.24 18.88 -10.32
C ASP A 101 -12.42 19.81 -9.41
N ALA A 102 -11.44 19.23 -8.70
CA ALA A 102 -10.45 19.99 -7.92
C ALA A 102 -9.38 20.68 -8.78
N LYS A 103 -9.40 20.51 -10.11
CA LYS A 103 -8.38 20.98 -11.07
C LYS A 103 -6.97 20.51 -10.70
N ALA A 104 -6.87 19.32 -10.10
CA ALA A 104 -5.61 18.74 -9.68
C ALA A 104 -4.75 18.42 -10.91
N LYS A 105 -3.47 18.78 -10.83
CA LYS A 105 -2.44 18.43 -11.82
C LYS A 105 -1.51 17.35 -11.32
N VAL A 106 -1.32 17.30 -10.00
CA VAL A 106 -0.46 16.36 -9.29
C VAL A 106 -1.23 15.84 -8.09
N VAL A 107 -1.18 14.53 -7.85
CA VAL A 107 -1.82 13.89 -6.70
C VAL A 107 -0.85 12.98 -5.98
N THR A 108 -0.89 13.03 -4.65
CA THR A 108 -0.11 12.15 -3.79
C THR A 108 -0.98 10.98 -3.37
N ARG A 109 -0.51 9.74 -3.56
CA ARG A 109 -1.23 8.54 -3.10
C ARG A 109 -0.70 8.05 -1.76
N SER A 110 -1.63 7.65 -0.89
CA SER A 110 -1.31 6.88 0.32
C SER A 110 -1.03 5.43 -0.06
N LYS A 111 -0.09 4.78 0.65
CA LYS A 111 0.35 3.39 0.44
C LYS A 111 -0.86 2.44 0.39
N SER A 112 -1.36 2.15 -0.81
CA SER A 112 -2.58 1.37 -1.01
C SER A 112 -2.47 0.51 -2.26
N MET A 113 -2.25 -0.79 -2.03
CA MET A 113 -2.25 -1.83 -3.05
C MET A 113 -3.57 -1.90 -3.80
N LEU A 114 -4.70 -1.61 -3.14
CA LEU A 114 -6.01 -1.61 -3.79
C LEU A 114 -6.04 -0.68 -4.99
N GLY A 115 -5.37 0.48 -4.92
CA GLY A 115 -5.30 1.38 -6.06
C GLY A 115 -4.53 0.82 -7.25
N GLU A 116 -3.48 0.03 -6.98
CA GLU A 116 -2.72 -0.66 -8.02
C GLU A 116 -3.59 -1.76 -8.65
N GLU A 117 -4.27 -2.55 -7.82
CA GLU A 117 -5.14 -3.65 -8.24
C GLU A 117 -6.32 -3.16 -9.11
N ILE A 118 -6.90 -2.01 -8.76
CA ILE A 118 -7.94 -1.37 -9.58
C ILE A 118 -7.37 -0.52 -10.71
N GLY A 119 -6.07 -0.53 -11.01
CA GLY A 119 -5.50 0.23 -12.13
C GLY A 119 -5.66 1.76 -12.04
N LEU A 120 -5.79 2.31 -10.84
CA LEU A 120 -5.92 3.75 -10.62
C LEU A 120 -4.74 4.58 -11.17
N PRO A 121 -3.47 4.13 -11.08
CA PRO A 121 -2.34 4.84 -11.68
C PRO A 121 -2.52 5.15 -13.17
N HIS A 122 -3.03 4.18 -13.93
CA HIS A 122 -3.25 4.33 -15.37
C HIS A 122 -4.38 5.33 -15.64
N ALA A 123 -5.50 5.22 -14.92
CA ALA A 123 -6.61 6.14 -15.08
C ALA A 123 -6.27 7.60 -14.74
N LEU A 124 -5.40 7.83 -13.75
CA LEU A 124 -4.89 9.17 -13.44
C LEU A 124 -3.98 9.68 -14.56
N ALA A 125 -3.06 8.84 -15.06
CA ALA A 125 -2.16 9.20 -16.14
C ALA A 125 -2.92 9.52 -17.45
N ASP A 126 -3.90 8.70 -17.81
CA ASP A 126 -4.76 8.89 -18.98
C ASP A 126 -5.58 10.18 -18.89
N ALA A 127 -5.93 10.61 -17.68
CA ALA A 127 -6.58 11.89 -17.41
C ALA A 127 -5.61 13.09 -17.34
N GLY A 128 -4.32 12.88 -17.60
CA GLY A 128 -3.29 13.92 -17.56
C GLY A 128 -2.95 14.41 -16.14
N ILE A 129 -3.17 13.57 -15.13
CA ILE A 129 -2.87 13.84 -13.72
C ILE A 129 -1.59 13.08 -13.34
N GLU A 130 -0.57 13.81 -12.92
CA GLU A 130 0.66 13.21 -12.42
C GLU A 130 0.43 12.62 -11.03
N ARG A 131 0.88 11.39 -10.80
CA ARG A 131 0.86 10.76 -9.47
C ARG A 131 2.25 10.84 -8.83
N VAL A 132 2.28 11.04 -7.53
CA VAL A 132 3.48 10.93 -6.70
C VAL A 132 3.24 9.88 -5.63
N GLU A 133 4.01 8.80 -5.68
CA GLU A 133 3.92 7.73 -4.70
C GLU A 133 4.65 8.08 -3.39
N THR A 134 3.98 7.81 -2.28
CA THR A 134 4.59 7.91 -0.93
C THR A 134 5.03 6.57 -0.38
N ASP A 135 4.67 5.48 -1.06
CA ASP A 135 5.24 4.17 -0.78
C ASP A 135 6.64 4.07 -1.39
N LEU A 136 7.63 3.60 -0.63
CA LEU A 136 8.99 3.52 -1.15
C LEU A 136 9.11 2.49 -2.28
N ALA A 137 8.40 1.35 -2.18
CA ALA A 137 8.46 0.34 -3.23
C ALA A 137 7.77 0.86 -4.50
N GLU A 138 6.58 1.46 -4.36
CA GLU A 138 5.89 2.05 -5.52
C GLU A 138 6.64 3.25 -6.11
N HIS A 139 7.33 4.04 -5.27
CA HIS A 139 8.19 5.12 -5.76
C HIS A 139 9.39 4.58 -6.54
N ILE A 140 10.02 3.49 -6.08
CA ILE A 140 11.10 2.82 -6.83
C ILE A 140 10.57 2.33 -8.18
N ILE A 141 9.37 1.75 -8.22
CA ILE A 141 8.72 1.30 -9.47
C ILE A 141 8.44 2.49 -10.38
N GLN A 142 7.86 3.57 -9.86
CA GLN A 142 7.59 4.80 -10.59
C GLN A 142 8.87 5.41 -11.20
N LEU A 143 9.99 5.39 -10.46
CA LEU A 143 11.28 5.87 -10.95
C LEU A 143 11.94 4.92 -11.96
N ALA A 144 11.64 3.62 -11.88
CA ALA A 144 12.19 2.62 -12.80
C ALA A 144 11.62 2.75 -14.23
N GLY A 145 10.44 3.36 -14.37
CA GLY A 145 9.73 3.54 -15.65
C GLY A 145 8.85 2.36 -15.99
#